data_AF-A0A2T3KLP5-F1
#
_entry.id   AF-A0A2T3KLP5-F1
#
_cell.length_a   1.000
_cell.length_b   1.000
_cell.length_c   1.000
_cell.angle_alpha   90.00
_cell.angle_beta   90.00
_cell.angle_gamma   90.00
#
_symmetry.space_group_name_H-M   'P 1'
#
loop_
_entity.id
_entity.type
_entity.pdbx_description
1 polymer ?
#
loop_
_entity_poly.entity_id
_entity_poly.type
_entity_poly.pdbx_seq_one_letter_code
_entity_poly.pdbx_strand_id
1 'polypeptide(L)'
;MICWVGASIVRKVSKLNFENKQTTKKCCLDNARMYSDKSKWAQNSPEFYLHAYLNGWMPDCCSHMSPPSKSVRWFLEDCFNEAKQYSNKGDWKANSLKSYGAAVNYGWVPLCCGHMQDQKRKHTFKSVSDSAMSFNTLKEWREGDRRCYDAAVANGWLDKCKPLIRDYVSAPTLDECLESAALFTTKGDWRNSDVRFYNAARANKGWFEECCKHMSIYTYSKAECIENAKLYKTKSLWRRSSHRVFVTAERNDWLDDCCKHMVTARKPYTFKECIDAASGYKTQSEWRNGSRSSYSAAARNGWLEEILDMFPCRASSGYSDCLYDAKKYKTKTEWRTKSPKLFRKAWSYGWFTECCSHMPRRSGEISLDECKASAKVYLHKVDWMQGDGRCYSKAMRKGWIDECCKHMKKKTKYATKRKEITKDICLESASKFESIKDWSVRETKKYLVARKNGWLSECRERAGAHSRTAFESR
;
A
#
# COMPACT_ATOMS: atom_id res chain seq x y z
N MET A 1 -3.94 -23.84 13.86
CA MET A 1 -4.73 -23.29 12.73
C MET A 1 -6.25 -23.55 12.82
N ILE A 2 -6.81 -23.98 13.97
CA ILE A 2 -8.24 -24.33 14.08
C ILE A 2 -9.09 -23.21 14.72
N CYS A 3 -8.49 -22.26 15.45
CA CYS A 3 -9.22 -21.09 15.97
C CYS A 3 -9.46 -19.96 14.94
N TRP A 4 -8.95 -20.08 13.71
CA TRP A 4 -9.08 -19.02 12.70
C TRP A 4 -10.28 -19.18 11.76
N VAL A 5 -10.87 -20.38 11.67
CA VAL A 5 -12.03 -20.62 10.78
C VAL A 5 -13.31 -20.01 11.35
N GLY A 6 -13.50 -20.05 12.68
CA GLY A 6 -14.69 -19.47 13.33
C GLY A 6 -14.78 -17.95 13.23
N ALA A 7 -13.64 -17.24 13.28
CA ALA A 7 -13.62 -15.78 13.16
C ALA A 7 -13.78 -15.30 11.70
N SER A 8 -13.37 -16.11 10.73
CA SER A 8 -13.44 -15.75 9.31
C SER A 8 -14.85 -15.89 8.71
N ILE A 9 -15.68 -16.79 9.24
CA ILE A 9 -17.09 -16.93 8.82
C ILE A 9 -17.92 -15.76 9.36
N VAL A 10 -17.70 -15.33 10.61
CA VAL A 10 -18.42 -14.19 11.23
C VAL A 10 -18.19 -12.87 10.47
N ARG A 11 -17.01 -12.68 9.85
CA ARG A 11 -16.71 -11.46 9.06
C ARG A 11 -17.25 -11.47 7.63
N LYS A 12 -17.62 -12.62 7.07
CA LYS A 12 -18.05 -12.73 5.67
C LYS A 12 -19.58 -12.67 5.48
N VAL A 13 -20.36 -12.65 6.56
CA VAL A 13 -21.83 -12.71 6.54
C VAL A 13 -22.50 -11.35 6.85
N SER A 14 -21.77 -10.23 6.82
CA SER A 14 -22.39 -8.89 6.91
C SER A 14 -23.00 -8.40 5.58
N LYS A 15 -23.13 -9.27 4.56
CA LYS A 15 -23.60 -8.93 3.21
C LYS A 15 -24.43 -10.04 2.54
N LEU A 16 -25.22 -10.80 3.30
CA LEU A 16 -26.24 -11.67 2.72
C LEU A 16 -27.61 -11.25 3.28
N ASN A 17 -28.46 -10.73 2.40
CA ASN A 17 -29.88 -10.52 2.66
C ASN A 17 -30.50 -11.89 2.95
N PHE A 18 -30.90 -12.13 4.19
CA PHE A 18 -31.71 -13.29 4.53
C PHE A 18 -33.18 -12.94 4.31
N GLU A 19 -33.75 -13.50 3.24
CA GLU A 19 -35.19 -13.63 3.13
C GLU A 19 -35.70 -14.50 4.27
N ASN A 20 -36.75 -14.04 4.95
CA ASN A 20 -37.40 -14.69 6.09
C ASN A 20 -37.97 -16.07 5.73
N LYS A 21 -37.14 -17.12 5.78
CA LYS A 21 -37.59 -18.48 6.08
C LYS A 21 -37.27 -18.75 7.54
N GLN A 22 -38.29 -18.95 8.37
CA GLN A 22 -38.12 -19.36 9.76
C GLN A 22 -37.40 -20.72 9.81
N THR A 23 -36.09 -20.73 9.98
CA THR A 23 -35.33 -21.95 10.22
C THR A 23 -35.65 -22.45 11.62
N THR A 24 -36.46 -23.50 11.70
CA THR A 24 -36.85 -24.12 12.97
C THR A 24 -35.73 -25.03 13.49
N LYS A 25 -35.74 -25.31 14.80
CA LYS A 25 -34.79 -26.25 15.44
C LYS A 25 -34.75 -27.62 14.73
N LYS A 26 -35.90 -28.07 14.23
CA LYS A 26 -36.05 -29.32 13.47
C LYS A 26 -35.21 -29.34 12.19
N CYS A 27 -35.25 -28.26 11.40
CA CYS A 27 -34.45 -28.16 10.18
C CYS A 27 -32.94 -28.20 10.44
N CYS A 28 -32.48 -27.60 11.55
CA CYS A 28 -31.07 -27.64 11.93
C CYS A 28 -30.63 -29.05 12.37
N LEU A 29 -31.50 -29.79 13.07
CA LEU A 29 -31.25 -31.18 13.47
C LEU A 29 -31.18 -32.10 12.26
N ASP A 30 -32.13 -32.00 11.33
CA ASP A 30 -32.18 -32.84 10.13
C ASP A 30 -30.97 -32.58 9.22
N ASN A 31 -30.56 -31.32 9.06
CA ASN A 31 -29.36 -30.98 8.31
C ASN A 31 -28.07 -31.48 9.01
N ALA A 32 -27.98 -31.37 10.33
CA ALA A 32 -26.82 -31.86 11.07
C ALA A 32 -26.65 -33.38 10.96
N ARG A 33 -27.74 -34.15 10.87
CA ARG A 33 -27.71 -35.61 10.67
C ARG A 33 -27.05 -36.05 9.37
N MET A 34 -26.98 -35.17 8.36
CA MET A 34 -26.32 -35.46 7.08
C MET A 34 -24.79 -35.48 7.19
N TYR A 35 -24.23 -35.05 8.32
CA TYR A 35 -22.79 -34.95 8.53
C TYR A 35 -22.35 -35.75 9.76
N SER A 36 -21.24 -36.48 9.63
CA SER A 36 -20.62 -37.23 10.73
C SER A 36 -19.67 -36.40 11.60
N ASP A 37 -19.12 -35.32 11.04
CA ASP A 37 -18.13 -34.45 11.68
C ASP A 37 -18.61 -33.01 11.78
N LYS A 38 -18.52 -32.42 12.97
CA LYS A 38 -18.86 -31.01 13.23
C LYS A 38 -18.12 -30.03 12.31
N SER A 39 -16.86 -30.32 11.99
CA SER A 39 -16.05 -29.47 11.10
C SER A 39 -16.54 -29.52 9.65
N LYS A 40 -17.01 -30.68 9.17
CA LYS A 40 -17.59 -30.83 7.83
C LYS A 40 -18.95 -30.15 7.76
N TRP A 41 -19.76 -30.27 8.82
CA TRP A 41 -21.04 -29.58 8.93
C TRP A 41 -20.88 -28.06 8.84
N ALA A 42 -19.92 -27.49 9.59
CA ALA A 42 -19.63 -26.05 9.59
C ALA A 42 -19.15 -25.50 8.23
N GLN A 43 -18.51 -26.33 7.40
CA GLN A 43 -17.99 -25.93 6.09
C GLN A 43 -19.05 -26.04 4.99
N ASN A 44 -19.89 -27.08 5.03
CA ASN A 44 -20.83 -27.39 3.95
C ASN A 44 -22.25 -26.82 4.18
N SER A 45 -22.62 -26.52 5.42
CA SER A 45 -23.92 -25.91 5.75
C SER A 45 -23.75 -24.83 6.84
N PRO A 46 -23.01 -23.75 6.53
CA PRO A 46 -22.67 -22.72 7.51
C PRO A 46 -23.89 -21.98 8.07
N GLU A 47 -24.98 -21.86 7.31
CA GLU A 47 -26.20 -21.18 7.73
C GLU A 47 -26.90 -21.92 8.88
N PHE A 48 -27.12 -23.23 8.72
CA PHE A 48 -27.74 -24.08 9.74
C PHE A 48 -26.83 -24.24 10.97
N TYR A 49 -25.52 -24.35 10.74
CA TYR A 49 -24.52 -24.40 11.82
C TYR A 49 -24.54 -23.11 12.66
N LEU A 50 -24.61 -21.93 12.02
CA LEU A 50 -24.63 -20.64 12.70
C LEU A 50 -25.95 -20.46 13.47
N HIS A 51 -27.08 -20.83 12.89
CA HIS A 51 -28.39 -20.76 13.57
C HIS A 51 -28.44 -21.68 14.80
N ALA A 52 -27.95 -22.92 14.68
CA ALA A 52 -27.85 -23.83 15.81
C ALA A 52 -26.90 -23.30 16.90
N TYR A 53 -25.81 -22.63 16.52
CA TYR A 53 -24.87 -22.01 17.45
C TYR A 53 -25.48 -20.81 18.20
N LEU A 54 -26.11 -19.88 17.46
CA LEU A 54 -26.70 -18.66 18.04
C LEU A 54 -27.89 -18.97 18.96
N ASN A 55 -28.66 -20.01 18.66
CA ASN A 55 -29.82 -20.41 19.46
C ASN A 55 -29.50 -21.50 20.50
N GLY A 56 -28.23 -21.92 20.63
CA GLY A 56 -27.79 -22.89 21.62
C GLY A 56 -28.23 -24.34 21.35
N TRP A 57 -28.64 -24.69 20.13
CA TRP A 57 -29.08 -26.05 19.73
C TRP A 57 -27.92 -26.98 19.35
N MET A 58 -26.67 -26.52 19.46
CA MET A 58 -25.48 -27.31 19.15
C MET A 58 -25.34 -28.64 19.90
N PRO A 59 -25.68 -28.73 21.20
CA PRO A 59 -25.61 -30.02 21.91
C PRO A 59 -26.52 -31.07 21.27
N ASP A 60 -27.74 -30.68 20.88
CA ASP A 60 -28.70 -31.56 20.25
C ASP A 60 -28.27 -31.93 18.82
N CYS A 61 -27.86 -30.93 18.02
CA CYS A 61 -27.46 -31.12 16.61
C CYS A 61 -26.15 -31.88 16.44
N CYS A 62 -25.22 -31.83 17.39
CA CYS A 62 -23.93 -32.52 17.32
C CYS A 62 -23.87 -33.80 18.17
N SER A 63 -24.98 -34.23 18.78
CA SER A 63 -25.02 -35.40 19.67
C SER A 63 -24.56 -36.70 18.99
N HIS A 64 -24.81 -36.85 17.69
CA HIS A 64 -24.38 -38.01 16.89
C HIS A 64 -23.00 -37.85 16.24
N MET A 65 -22.33 -36.71 16.41
CA MET A 65 -21.05 -36.42 15.75
C MET A 65 -19.87 -36.72 16.68
N SER A 66 -18.87 -37.41 16.15
CA SER A 66 -17.67 -37.76 16.93
C SER A 66 -16.87 -36.52 17.33
N PRO A 67 -16.34 -36.44 18.57
CA PRO A 67 -15.49 -35.34 18.99
C PRO A 67 -14.15 -35.35 18.20
N PRO A 68 -13.53 -34.18 17.92
CA PRO A 68 -12.26 -34.14 17.22
C PRO A 68 -11.16 -34.83 18.04
N SER A 69 -10.42 -35.74 17.39
CA SER A 69 -9.29 -36.48 17.95
C SER A 69 -8.33 -35.55 18.71
N LYS A 70 -7.97 -35.93 19.96
CA LYS A 70 -7.03 -35.18 20.80
C LYS A 70 -5.65 -35.13 20.12
N SER A 71 -5.05 -33.95 20.00
CA SER A 71 -3.70 -33.83 19.44
C SER A 71 -2.70 -34.60 20.30
N VAL A 72 -1.95 -35.53 19.70
CA VAL A 72 -0.89 -36.29 20.38
C VAL A 72 0.14 -35.31 20.93
N ARG A 73 0.34 -35.35 22.25
CA ARG A 73 1.38 -34.59 22.96
C ARG A 73 2.68 -35.41 22.83
N TRP A 74 3.72 -34.79 22.28
CA TRP A 74 5.03 -35.39 22.11
C TRP A 74 5.87 -35.25 23.38
N PHE A 75 6.52 -36.33 23.80
CA PHE A 75 7.50 -36.33 24.88
C PHE A 75 8.94 -36.35 24.30
N LEU A 76 9.93 -35.98 25.11
CA LEU A 76 11.34 -35.93 24.71
C LEU A 76 11.82 -37.30 24.23
N GLU A 77 11.53 -38.36 24.98
CA GLU A 77 11.85 -39.75 24.63
C GLU A 77 11.30 -40.16 23.27
N ASP A 78 10.05 -39.78 22.93
CA ASP A 78 9.45 -40.14 21.65
C ASP A 78 10.19 -39.45 20.49
N CYS A 79 10.47 -38.16 20.63
CA CYS A 79 11.25 -37.41 19.65
C CYS A 79 12.70 -37.93 19.54
N PHE A 80 13.30 -38.35 20.65
CA PHE A 80 14.65 -38.92 20.69
C PHE A 80 14.72 -40.28 20.00
N ASN A 81 13.79 -41.19 20.30
CA ASN A 81 13.71 -42.51 19.69
C ASN A 81 13.44 -42.44 18.18
N GLU A 82 12.65 -41.46 17.75
CA GLU A 82 12.40 -41.24 16.33
C GLU A 82 13.59 -40.58 15.64
N ALA A 83 14.26 -39.62 16.28
CA ALA A 83 15.50 -39.03 15.77
C ALA A 83 16.61 -40.09 15.63
N LYS A 84 16.67 -41.09 16.51
CA LYS A 84 17.67 -42.19 16.44
C LYS A 84 17.59 -43.01 15.16
N GLN A 85 16.44 -43.01 14.48
CA GLN A 85 16.27 -43.74 13.21
C GLN A 85 16.94 -43.05 12.02
N TYR A 86 17.38 -41.80 12.19
CA TYR A 86 17.98 -41.01 11.13
C TYR A 86 19.44 -40.68 11.44
N SER A 87 20.28 -40.77 10.41
CA SER A 87 21.71 -40.50 10.52
C SER A 87 22.05 -39.01 10.39
N ASN A 88 21.17 -38.23 9.73
CA ASN A 88 21.35 -36.80 9.56
C ASN A 88 20.05 -36.03 9.84
N LYS A 89 20.22 -34.75 10.18
CA LYS A 89 19.12 -33.85 10.56
C LYS A 89 18.16 -33.54 9.40
N GLY A 90 18.69 -33.56 8.17
CA GLY A 90 17.89 -33.31 6.95
C GLY A 90 16.87 -34.41 6.71
N ASP A 91 17.30 -35.66 6.83
CA ASP A 91 16.50 -36.87 6.64
C ASP A 91 15.47 -37.02 7.76
N TRP A 92 15.85 -36.67 9.00
CA TRP A 92 14.90 -36.61 10.10
C TRP A 92 13.78 -35.60 9.82
N LYS A 93 14.13 -34.40 9.34
CA LYS A 93 13.14 -33.37 8.98
C LYS A 93 12.26 -33.80 7.81
N ALA A 94 12.82 -34.47 6.81
CA ALA A 94 12.10 -34.89 5.62
C ALA A 94 11.10 -36.01 5.90
N ASN A 95 11.48 -36.98 6.74
CA ASN A 95 10.70 -38.19 6.98
C ASN A 95 9.83 -38.14 8.24
N SER A 96 10.24 -37.40 9.28
CA SER A 96 9.42 -37.18 10.48
C SER A 96 9.28 -35.70 10.83
N LEU A 97 8.48 -35.00 10.00
CA LEU A 97 8.23 -33.58 10.17
C LEU A 97 7.56 -33.23 11.51
N LYS A 98 6.70 -34.13 12.02
CA LYS A 98 5.96 -33.90 13.28
C LYS A 98 6.87 -33.97 14.50
N SER A 99 7.76 -34.97 14.56
CA SER A 99 8.68 -35.13 15.67
C SER A 99 9.84 -34.14 15.60
N TYR A 100 10.37 -33.87 14.40
CA TYR A 100 11.32 -32.78 14.19
C TYR A 100 10.72 -31.42 14.59
N GLY A 101 9.46 -31.15 14.21
CA GLY A 101 8.75 -29.94 14.56
C GLY A 101 8.50 -29.80 16.06
N ALA A 102 8.15 -30.89 16.75
CA ALA A 102 8.03 -30.92 18.21
C ALA A 102 9.38 -30.62 18.87
N ALA A 103 10.45 -31.29 18.44
CA ALA A 103 11.79 -31.05 18.97
C ALA A 103 12.29 -29.62 18.75
N VAL A 104 11.96 -28.98 17.61
CA VAL A 104 12.25 -27.55 17.37
C VAL A 104 11.46 -26.66 18.32
N ASN A 105 10.16 -26.90 18.47
CA ASN A 105 9.29 -26.06 19.29
C ASN A 105 9.63 -26.12 20.79
N TYR A 106 10.10 -27.27 21.28
CA TYR A 106 10.50 -27.47 22.67
C TYR A 106 12.01 -27.31 22.92
N GLY A 107 12.80 -27.03 21.87
CA GLY A 107 14.26 -26.85 22.00
C GLY A 107 15.05 -28.14 22.23
N TRP A 108 14.49 -29.30 21.92
CA TRP A 108 15.11 -30.62 22.10
C TRP A 108 16.05 -31.02 20.96
N VAL A 109 16.14 -30.24 19.89
CA VAL A 109 17.00 -30.54 18.73
C VAL A 109 18.45 -30.86 19.11
N PRO A 110 19.14 -30.14 20.02
CA PRO A 110 20.50 -30.50 20.41
C PRO A 110 20.60 -31.86 21.10
N LEU A 111 19.57 -32.24 21.88
CA LEU A 111 19.52 -33.52 22.60
C LEU A 111 19.21 -34.68 21.64
N CYS A 112 18.25 -34.49 20.73
CA CYS A 112 17.86 -35.49 19.74
C CYS A 112 18.87 -35.66 18.59
N CYS A 113 19.70 -34.65 18.31
CA CYS A 113 20.69 -34.69 17.23
C CYS A 113 22.12 -35.01 17.68
N GLY A 114 22.35 -35.37 18.96
CA GLY A 114 23.70 -35.64 19.47
C GLY A 114 24.46 -36.76 18.71
N HIS A 115 23.73 -37.73 18.15
CA HIS A 115 24.28 -38.83 17.34
C HIS A 115 24.36 -38.52 15.83
N MET A 116 23.82 -37.39 15.37
CA MET A 116 23.73 -37.04 13.95
C MET A 116 24.96 -36.25 13.51
N GLN A 117 25.71 -36.76 12.54
CA GLN A 117 26.83 -36.03 11.95
C GLN A 117 26.31 -34.97 10.95
N ASP A 118 26.70 -33.72 11.15
CA ASP A 118 26.44 -32.62 10.21
C ASP A 118 27.28 -32.85 8.93
N GLN A 119 26.68 -33.51 7.93
CA GLN A 119 27.25 -33.68 6.59
C GLN A 119 27.24 -32.36 5.81
N LYS A 120 28.02 -31.36 6.25
CA LYS A 120 28.31 -30.18 5.44
C LYS A 120 29.30 -30.59 4.35
N ARG A 121 28.82 -30.85 3.14
CA ARG A 121 29.68 -31.05 1.97
C ARG A 121 30.57 -29.80 1.81
N LYS A 122 31.87 -29.93 2.07
CA LYS A 122 32.84 -28.87 1.80
C LYS A 122 33.17 -28.90 0.31
N HIS A 123 32.98 -27.78 -0.38
CA HIS A 123 33.41 -27.66 -1.77
C HIS A 123 34.94 -27.64 -1.82
N THR A 124 35.52 -28.56 -2.59
CA THR A 124 36.96 -28.55 -2.92
C THR A 124 37.15 -27.78 -4.23
N PHE A 125 38.34 -27.21 -4.45
CA PHE A 125 38.64 -26.51 -5.71
C PHE A 125 38.38 -27.41 -6.93
N LYS A 126 38.76 -28.69 -6.85
CA LYS A 126 38.50 -29.69 -7.91
C LYS A 126 37.02 -29.85 -8.22
N SER A 127 36.18 -30.01 -7.19
CA SER A 127 34.73 -30.13 -7.39
C SER A 127 34.13 -28.88 -8.03
N VAL A 128 34.65 -27.70 -7.71
CA VAL A 128 34.18 -26.42 -8.27
C VAL A 128 34.69 -26.23 -9.70
N SER A 129 35.93 -26.64 -10.01
CA SER A 129 36.48 -26.60 -11.36
C SER A 129 35.76 -27.55 -12.31
N ASP A 130 35.46 -28.76 -11.86
CA ASP A 130 34.72 -29.76 -12.65
C ASP A 130 33.30 -29.26 -12.95
N SER A 131 32.66 -28.60 -11.98
CA SER A 131 31.38 -27.91 -12.16
C SER A 131 31.50 -26.80 -13.22
N ALA A 132 32.51 -25.92 -13.12
CA ALA A 132 32.71 -24.83 -14.08
C ALA A 132 32.89 -25.32 -15.53
N MET A 133 33.64 -26.42 -15.74
CA MET A 133 33.88 -27.01 -17.07
C MET A 133 32.61 -27.58 -17.72
N SER A 134 31.58 -27.90 -16.92
CA SER A 134 30.34 -28.48 -17.44
C SER A 134 29.40 -27.47 -18.10
N PHE A 135 29.67 -26.17 -17.97
CA PHE A 135 28.83 -25.09 -18.50
C PHE A 135 29.53 -24.34 -19.65
N ASN A 136 28.73 -23.82 -20.58
CA ASN A 136 29.27 -23.07 -21.71
C ASN A 136 29.52 -21.60 -21.35
N THR A 137 28.67 -21.01 -20.50
CA THR A 137 28.82 -19.60 -20.08
C THR A 137 28.83 -19.42 -18.56
N LEU A 138 29.43 -18.31 -18.10
CA LEU A 138 29.48 -17.97 -16.68
C LEU A 138 28.09 -17.71 -16.07
N LYS A 139 27.14 -17.24 -16.89
CA LYS A 139 25.74 -17.04 -16.47
C LYS A 139 25.05 -18.39 -16.25
N GLU A 140 25.21 -19.32 -17.20
CA GLU A 140 24.67 -20.67 -17.08
C GLU A 140 25.23 -21.40 -15.86
N TRP A 141 26.55 -21.28 -15.59
CA TRP A 141 27.15 -21.87 -14.41
C TRP A 141 26.54 -21.33 -13.11
N ARG A 142 26.32 -20.02 -13.04
CA ARG A 142 25.70 -19.36 -11.88
C ARG A 142 24.27 -19.80 -11.63
N GLU A 143 23.49 -20.00 -12.68
CA GLU A 143 22.08 -20.40 -12.60
C GLU A 143 21.91 -21.91 -12.39
N GLY A 144 22.77 -22.73 -13.02
CA GLY A 144 22.72 -24.19 -12.97
C GLY A 144 23.33 -24.78 -11.70
N ASP A 145 24.52 -24.34 -11.29
CA ASP A 145 25.18 -24.80 -10.07
C ASP A 145 25.59 -23.63 -9.18
N ARG A 146 24.58 -22.98 -8.63
CA ARG A 146 24.73 -21.83 -7.75
C ARG A 146 25.61 -22.12 -6.53
N ARG A 147 25.61 -23.35 -6.02
CA ARG A 147 26.39 -23.73 -4.84
C ARG A 147 27.89 -23.74 -5.14
N CYS A 148 28.30 -24.34 -6.26
CA CYS A 148 29.70 -24.31 -6.68
C CYS A 148 30.13 -22.91 -7.13
N TYR A 149 29.27 -22.16 -7.82
CA TYR A 149 29.55 -20.76 -8.18
C TYR A 149 29.77 -19.89 -6.93
N ASP A 150 28.87 -19.95 -5.96
CA ASP A 150 28.98 -19.16 -4.72
C ASP A 150 30.21 -19.59 -3.90
N ALA A 151 30.54 -20.88 -3.90
CA ALA A 151 31.79 -21.37 -3.31
C ALA A 151 33.03 -20.84 -4.04
N ALA A 152 33.00 -20.74 -5.37
CA ALA A 152 34.09 -20.16 -6.15
C ALA A 152 34.30 -18.67 -5.81
N VAL A 153 33.21 -17.92 -5.63
CA VAL A 153 33.26 -16.51 -5.21
C VAL A 153 33.79 -16.39 -3.79
N ALA A 154 33.25 -17.16 -2.84
CA ALA A 154 33.59 -17.07 -1.42
C ALA A 154 35.06 -17.44 -1.14
N ASN A 155 35.64 -18.37 -1.91
CA ASN A 155 37.02 -18.80 -1.75
C ASN A 155 38.01 -18.09 -2.70
N GLY A 156 37.55 -17.11 -3.50
CA GLY A 156 38.40 -16.41 -4.47
C GLY A 156 38.91 -17.29 -5.63
N TRP A 157 38.21 -18.39 -5.94
CA TRP A 157 38.55 -19.31 -7.03
C TRP A 157 37.92 -18.91 -8.37
N LEU A 158 37.00 -17.94 -8.37
CA LEU A 158 36.24 -17.55 -9.56
C LEU A 158 37.15 -17.20 -10.76
N ASP A 159 38.23 -16.46 -10.54
CA ASP A 159 39.15 -16.08 -11.62
C ASP A 159 39.94 -17.26 -12.18
N LYS A 160 40.17 -18.30 -11.37
CA LYS A 160 40.77 -19.56 -11.83
C LYS A 160 39.77 -20.45 -12.56
N CYS A 161 38.48 -20.34 -12.22
CA CYS A 161 37.41 -21.12 -12.85
C CYS A 161 36.91 -20.50 -14.17
N LYS A 162 36.97 -19.17 -14.31
CA LYS A 162 36.54 -18.43 -15.50
C LYS A 162 37.13 -18.99 -16.81
N PRO A 163 38.46 -19.20 -16.94
CA PRO A 163 39.07 -19.74 -18.17
C PRO A 163 38.70 -21.19 -18.47
N LEU A 164 38.16 -21.93 -17.50
CA LEU A 164 37.78 -23.35 -17.66
C LEU A 164 36.39 -23.50 -18.30
N ILE A 165 35.64 -22.41 -18.41
CA ILE A 165 34.32 -22.39 -19.03
C ILE A 165 34.50 -22.35 -20.54
N ARG A 166 33.74 -23.19 -21.26
CA ARG A 166 33.96 -23.48 -22.69
C ARG A 166 33.97 -22.23 -23.58
N ASP A 167 32.96 -21.38 -23.44
CA ASP A 167 32.81 -20.17 -24.26
C ASP A 167 33.23 -18.93 -23.47
N TYR A 168 34.24 -19.06 -22.59
CA TYR A 168 34.75 -17.94 -21.83
C TYR A 168 35.40 -16.91 -22.75
N VAL A 169 34.78 -15.74 -22.83
CA VAL A 169 35.35 -14.57 -23.49
C VAL A 169 35.96 -13.67 -22.42
N SER A 170 37.27 -13.41 -22.54
CA SER A 170 37.99 -12.50 -21.63
C SER A 170 37.41 -11.09 -21.67
N ALA A 171 37.67 -10.29 -20.63
CA ALA A 171 37.32 -8.87 -20.66
C ALA A 171 38.17 -8.15 -21.74
N PRO A 172 37.57 -7.29 -22.57
CA PRO A 172 38.34 -6.51 -23.55
C PRO A 172 39.43 -5.66 -22.91
N THR A 173 40.58 -5.60 -23.56
CA THR A 173 41.66 -4.67 -23.20
C THR A 173 41.47 -3.31 -23.88
N LEU A 174 42.19 -2.28 -23.42
CA LEU A 174 42.16 -0.96 -24.06
C LEU A 174 42.65 -1.03 -25.51
N ASP A 175 43.73 -1.78 -25.76
CA ASP A 175 44.32 -1.92 -27.10
C ASP A 175 43.34 -2.57 -28.08
N GLU A 176 42.66 -3.64 -27.67
CA GLU A 176 41.61 -4.26 -28.49
C GLU A 176 40.43 -3.31 -28.77
N CYS A 177 40.06 -2.48 -27.78
CA CYS A 177 39.04 -1.45 -27.97
C CYS A 177 39.49 -0.36 -28.97
N LEU A 178 40.77 0.04 -28.95
CA LEU A 178 41.35 1.01 -29.89
C LEU A 178 41.40 0.44 -31.31
N GLU A 179 41.83 -0.80 -31.47
CA GLU A 179 41.86 -1.51 -32.76
C GLU A 179 40.46 -1.62 -33.36
N SER A 180 39.47 -2.05 -32.57
CA SER A 180 38.07 -2.09 -33.00
C SER A 180 37.56 -0.70 -33.38
N ALA A 181 37.80 0.32 -32.55
CA ALA A 181 37.34 1.68 -32.82
C ALA A 181 37.95 2.28 -34.10
N ALA A 182 39.22 1.97 -34.39
CA ALA A 182 39.92 2.46 -35.57
C ALA A 182 39.29 2.02 -36.89
N LEU A 183 38.56 0.89 -36.90
CA LEU A 183 37.86 0.39 -38.08
C LEU A 183 36.63 1.23 -38.47
N PHE A 184 36.15 2.09 -37.57
CA PHE A 184 34.92 2.85 -37.77
C PHE A 184 35.18 4.35 -37.80
N THR A 185 34.48 5.03 -38.70
CA THR A 185 34.56 6.49 -38.86
C THR A 185 33.57 7.21 -37.95
N THR A 186 32.43 6.60 -37.65
CA THR A 186 31.41 7.19 -36.77
C THR A 186 31.20 6.37 -35.50
N LYS A 187 30.87 7.06 -34.40
CA LYS A 187 30.52 6.44 -33.11
C LYS A 187 29.29 5.53 -33.20
N GLY A 188 28.40 5.79 -34.16
CA GLY A 188 27.18 5.02 -34.37
C GLY A 188 27.47 3.67 -35.01
N ASP A 189 28.36 3.66 -36.01
CA ASP A 189 28.75 2.44 -36.72
C ASP A 189 29.55 1.52 -35.80
N TRP A 190 30.48 2.08 -35.04
CA TRP A 190 31.23 1.31 -34.03
C TRP A 190 30.30 0.66 -33.00
N ARG A 191 29.29 1.40 -32.53
CA ARG A 191 28.30 0.89 -31.59
C ARG A 191 27.49 -0.28 -32.15
N ASN A 192 27.12 -0.22 -33.42
CA ASN A 192 26.23 -1.22 -34.02
C ASN A 192 26.97 -2.49 -34.46
N SER A 193 28.22 -2.37 -34.90
CA SER A 193 29.04 -3.51 -35.31
C SER A 193 29.72 -4.19 -34.12
N ASP A 194 30.49 -3.43 -33.33
CA ASP A 194 31.33 -3.98 -32.26
C ASP A 194 30.85 -3.56 -30.87
N VAL A 195 29.61 -3.97 -30.57
CA VAL A 195 28.90 -3.62 -29.33
C VAL A 195 29.72 -3.98 -28.07
N ARG A 196 30.47 -5.09 -28.10
CA ARG A 196 31.31 -5.57 -27.00
C ARG A 196 32.41 -4.55 -26.66
N PHE A 197 33.20 -4.14 -27.65
CA PHE A 197 34.31 -3.21 -27.47
C PHE A 197 33.80 -1.79 -27.19
N TYR A 198 32.73 -1.37 -27.87
CA TYR A 198 32.08 -0.08 -27.61
C TYR A 198 31.60 0.05 -26.16
N ASN A 199 30.92 -0.98 -25.64
CA ASN A 199 30.44 -0.96 -24.26
C ASN A 199 31.58 -1.05 -23.23
N ALA A 200 32.63 -1.83 -23.51
CA ALA A 200 33.81 -1.91 -22.66
C ALA A 200 34.54 -0.56 -22.57
N ALA A 201 34.70 0.14 -23.70
CA ALA A 201 35.28 1.48 -23.72
C ALA A 201 34.42 2.49 -22.94
N ARG A 202 33.08 2.39 -22.98
CA ARG A 202 32.18 3.26 -22.20
C ARG A 202 32.13 2.96 -20.70
N ALA A 203 32.38 1.71 -20.32
CA ALA A 203 32.35 1.29 -18.91
C ALA A 203 33.62 1.72 -18.16
N ASN A 204 34.75 1.81 -18.87
CA ASN A 204 36.04 2.22 -18.32
C ASN A 204 36.24 3.73 -18.49
N LYS A 205 36.76 4.39 -17.44
CA LYS A 205 36.96 5.83 -17.43
C LYS A 205 38.08 6.22 -18.40
N GLY A 206 37.79 7.06 -19.41
CA GLY A 206 38.77 7.59 -20.36
C GLY A 206 38.98 6.76 -21.63
N TRP A 207 38.61 5.48 -21.64
CA TRP A 207 38.80 4.61 -22.81
C TRP A 207 37.94 5.05 -23.99
N PHE A 208 36.71 5.44 -23.72
CA PHE A 208 35.78 5.91 -24.76
C PHE A 208 36.29 7.15 -25.46
N GLU A 209 36.80 8.13 -24.70
CA GLU A 209 37.36 9.36 -25.26
C GLU A 209 38.55 9.06 -26.17
N GLU A 210 39.46 8.16 -25.75
CA GLU A 210 40.62 7.75 -26.55
C GLU A 210 40.23 7.03 -27.84
N CYS A 211 39.33 6.05 -27.74
CA CYS A 211 38.80 5.32 -28.90
C CYS A 211 38.04 6.21 -29.88
N CYS A 212 37.51 7.34 -29.43
CA CYS A 212 36.70 8.24 -30.25
C CYS A 212 37.46 9.45 -30.79
N LYS A 213 38.77 9.60 -30.56
CA LYS A 213 39.54 10.80 -30.97
C LYS A 213 39.51 11.04 -32.48
N HIS A 214 39.52 9.98 -33.29
CA HIS A 214 39.48 10.06 -34.76
C HIS A 214 38.06 10.13 -35.33
N MET A 215 37.03 9.85 -34.53
CA MET A 215 35.64 9.79 -35.01
C MET A 215 35.03 11.19 -35.07
N SER A 216 34.94 11.76 -36.27
CA SER A 216 34.34 13.07 -36.49
C SER A 216 32.81 13.02 -36.30
N ILE A 217 32.25 14.10 -35.77
CA ILE A 217 30.80 14.31 -35.79
C ILE A 217 30.48 14.84 -37.19
N TYR A 218 29.97 13.99 -38.08
CA TYR A 218 29.49 14.46 -39.38
C TYR A 218 28.35 15.48 -39.16
N THR A 219 28.58 16.71 -39.63
CA THR A 219 27.61 17.80 -39.60
C THR A 219 27.19 18.15 -41.01
N TYR A 220 25.89 18.30 -41.26
CA TYR A 220 25.38 18.72 -42.57
C TYR A 220 25.84 20.14 -42.92
N SER A 221 26.28 20.32 -44.15
CA SER A 221 26.51 21.62 -44.75
C SER A 221 25.19 22.31 -45.13
N LYS A 222 25.23 23.63 -45.30
CA LYS A 222 24.07 24.43 -45.72
C LYS A 222 23.48 23.95 -47.04
N ALA A 223 24.33 23.56 -48.00
CA ALA A 223 23.91 23.06 -49.31
C ALA A 223 23.14 21.73 -49.19
N GLU A 224 23.63 20.80 -48.38
CA GLU A 224 22.94 19.51 -48.14
C GLU A 224 21.59 19.70 -47.46
N CYS A 225 21.48 20.65 -46.52
CA CYS A 225 20.20 21.00 -45.90
C CYS A 225 19.18 21.53 -46.92
N ILE A 226 19.62 22.38 -47.86
CA ILE A 226 18.76 22.93 -48.92
C ILE A 226 18.29 21.82 -49.87
N GLU A 227 19.19 20.96 -50.35
CA GLU A 227 18.84 19.84 -51.23
C GLU A 227 17.87 18.86 -50.55
N ASN A 228 18.10 18.56 -49.27
CA ASN A 228 17.19 17.71 -48.52
C ASN A 228 15.80 18.38 -48.34
N ALA A 229 15.76 19.69 -48.09
CA ALA A 229 14.51 20.42 -47.92
C ALA A 229 13.66 20.45 -49.21
N LYS A 230 14.28 20.47 -50.40
CA LYS A 230 13.60 20.41 -51.70
C LYS A 230 12.72 19.18 -51.89
N LEU A 231 13.03 18.08 -51.20
CA LEU A 231 12.25 16.83 -51.26
C LEU A 231 10.86 16.96 -50.61
N TYR A 232 10.63 18.02 -49.82
CA TYR A 232 9.42 18.18 -49.02
C TYR A 232 8.64 19.44 -49.40
N LYS A 233 7.30 19.30 -49.47
CA LYS A 233 6.39 20.40 -49.83
C LYS A 233 6.10 21.37 -48.68
N THR A 234 6.23 20.93 -47.42
CA THR A 234 5.91 21.73 -46.23
C THR A 234 6.94 21.55 -45.12
N LYS A 235 7.18 22.62 -44.35
CA LYS A 235 8.10 22.63 -43.20
C LYS A 235 7.78 21.53 -42.17
N SER A 236 6.49 21.32 -41.89
CA SER A 236 6.02 20.29 -40.95
C SER A 236 6.26 18.86 -41.44
N LEU A 237 6.25 18.62 -42.76
CA LEU A 237 6.58 17.31 -43.32
C LEU A 237 8.10 17.08 -43.27
N TRP A 238 8.88 18.09 -43.64
CA TRP A 238 10.34 18.05 -43.57
C TRP A 238 10.84 17.75 -42.15
N ARG A 239 10.30 18.44 -41.14
CA ARG A 239 10.65 18.22 -39.72
C ARG A 239 10.39 16.80 -39.23
N ARG A 240 9.32 16.15 -39.72
CA ARG A 240 8.92 14.79 -39.30
C ARG A 240 9.73 13.71 -40.01
N SER A 241 9.96 13.88 -41.31
CA SER A 241 10.67 12.87 -42.12
C SER A 241 12.19 12.96 -42.00
N SER A 242 12.76 14.18 -42.04
CA SER A 242 14.20 14.42 -41.98
C SER A 242 14.58 15.30 -40.78
N HIS A 243 14.25 14.80 -39.58
CA HIS A 243 14.38 15.55 -38.34
C HIS A 243 15.81 16.06 -38.06
N ARG A 244 16.83 15.23 -38.28
CA ARG A 244 18.24 15.59 -38.01
C ARG A 244 18.72 16.74 -38.89
N VAL A 245 18.36 16.71 -40.17
CA VAL A 245 18.71 17.77 -41.14
C VAL A 245 17.97 19.06 -40.81
N PHE A 246 16.68 18.95 -40.48
CA PHE A 246 15.85 20.08 -40.04
C PHE A 246 16.43 20.77 -38.80
N VAL A 247 16.79 20.00 -37.76
CA VAL A 247 17.37 20.55 -36.51
C VAL A 247 18.73 21.17 -36.77
N THR A 248 19.52 20.62 -37.69
CA THR A 248 20.80 21.23 -38.08
C THR A 248 20.59 22.58 -38.76
N ALA A 249 19.61 22.68 -39.68
CA ALA A 249 19.24 23.94 -40.30
C ALA A 249 18.63 24.94 -39.29
N GLU A 250 17.85 24.47 -38.31
CA GLU A 250 17.26 25.30 -37.24
C GLU A 250 18.33 25.90 -36.32
N ARG A 251 19.32 25.10 -35.92
CA ARG A 251 20.41 25.54 -35.04
C ARG A 251 21.37 26.54 -35.69
N ASN A 252 21.46 26.52 -37.02
CA ASN A 252 22.35 27.39 -37.79
C ASN A 252 21.57 28.51 -38.52
N ASP A 253 20.29 28.72 -38.21
CA ASP A 253 19.42 29.73 -38.83
C ASP A 253 19.33 29.63 -40.37
N TRP A 254 19.40 28.42 -40.94
CA TRP A 254 19.28 28.16 -42.39
C TRP A 254 17.85 27.83 -42.83
N LEU A 255 16.88 27.84 -41.91
CA LEU A 255 15.50 27.43 -42.20
C LEU A 255 14.85 28.30 -43.27
N ASP A 256 15.10 29.61 -43.27
CA ASP A 256 14.50 30.50 -44.25
C ASP A 256 14.97 30.16 -45.67
N ASP A 257 16.28 29.94 -45.86
CA ASP A 257 16.84 29.50 -47.14
C ASP A 257 16.34 28.12 -47.56
N CYS A 258 16.26 27.17 -46.62
CA CYS A 258 15.78 25.82 -46.88
C CYS A 258 14.27 25.76 -47.17
N CYS A 259 13.49 26.73 -46.69
CA CYS A 259 12.03 26.74 -46.82
C CYS A 259 11.51 27.71 -47.89
N LYS A 260 12.36 28.38 -48.70
CA LYS A 260 11.94 29.34 -49.75
C LYS A 260 10.91 28.76 -50.72
N HIS A 261 11.04 27.49 -51.09
CA HIS A 261 10.13 26.80 -52.02
C HIS A 261 8.90 26.18 -51.33
N MET A 262 8.84 26.18 -49.99
CA MET A 262 7.77 25.52 -49.26
C MET A 262 6.57 26.46 -49.09
N VAL A 263 5.40 25.98 -49.50
CA VAL A 263 4.15 26.74 -49.33
C VAL A 263 3.80 26.83 -47.85
N THR A 264 3.72 28.05 -47.31
CA THR A 264 3.17 28.28 -45.97
C THR A 264 1.67 27.97 -46.01
N ALA A 265 1.27 26.82 -45.46
CA ALA A 265 -0.08 26.27 -45.60
C ALA A 265 -1.22 27.09 -44.95
N ARG A 266 -0.96 28.29 -44.39
CA ARG A 266 -1.99 29.11 -43.75
C ARG A 266 -1.85 30.57 -44.15
N LYS A 267 -2.86 31.09 -44.86
CA LYS A 267 -3.07 32.54 -45.02
C LYS A 267 -3.27 33.15 -43.61
N PRO A 268 -2.57 34.22 -43.25
CA PRO A 268 -2.83 34.93 -42.00
C PRO A 268 -4.22 35.58 -42.06
N TYR A 269 -4.99 35.49 -40.98
CA TYR A 269 -6.25 36.22 -40.84
C TYR A 269 -5.95 37.71 -40.65
N THR A 270 -6.68 38.54 -41.38
CA THR A 270 -6.70 39.99 -41.18
C THR A 270 -7.74 40.38 -40.12
N PHE A 271 -7.58 41.56 -39.51
CA PHE A 271 -8.52 42.08 -38.52
C PHE A 271 -9.96 42.15 -39.06
N LYS A 272 -10.12 42.62 -40.31
CA LYS A 272 -11.41 42.71 -41.00
C LYS A 272 -12.06 41.32 -41.19
N GLU A 273 -11.28 40.32 -41.62
CA GLU A 273 -11.78 38.94 -41.76
C GLU A 273 -12.22 38.36 -40.40
N CYS A 274 -11.57 38.75 -39.29
CA CYS A 274 -11.98 38.34 -37.95
C CYS A 274 -13.29 39.03 -37.51
N ILE A 275 -13.47 40.31 -37.84
CA ILE A 275 -14.73 41.05 -37.60
C ILE A 275 -15.88 40.44 -38.40
N ASP A 276 -15.68 40.22 -39.71
CA ASP A 276 -16.69 39.64 -40.60
C ASP A 276 -17.07 38.22 -40.14
N ALA A 277 -16.10 37.44 -39.67
CA ALA A 277 -16.38 36.14 -39.08
C ALA A 277 -17.12 36.23 -37.74
N ALA A 278 -16.84 37.25 -36.91
CA ALA A 278 -17.48 37.45 -35.61
C ALA A 278 -18.92 37.94 -35.74
N SER A 279 -19.21 38.83 -36.68
CA SER A 279 -20.54 39.43 -36.91
C SER A 279 -21.60 38.41 -37.33
N GLY A 280 -21.20 37.26 -37.89
CA GLY A 280 -22.09 36.14 -38.20
C GLY A 280 -22.63 35.39 -36.98
N TYR A 281 -22.17 35.69 -35.76
CA TYR A 281 -22.58 35.03 -34.52
C TYR A 281 -23.27 36.01 -33.57
N LYS A 282 -24.22 35.52 -32.75
CA LYS A 282 -24.96 36.37 -31.80
C LYS A 282 -24.23 36.53 -30.47
N THR A 283 -23.39 35.56 -30.11
CA THR A 283 -22.63 35.58 -28.85
C THR A 283 -21.17 35.21 -29.06
N GLN A 284 -20.28 35.75 -28.23
CA GLN A 284 -18.87 35.38 -28.21
C GLN A 284 -18.66 33.85 -28.09
N SER A 285 -19.48 33.16 -27.30
CA SER A 285 -19.35 31.71 -27.12
C SER A 285 -19.67 30.95 -28.40
N GLU A 286 -20.65 31.42 -29.18
CA GLU A 286 -20.97 30.87 -30.49
C GLU A 286 -19.84 31.15 -31.50
N TRP A 287 -19.30 32.37 -31.51
CA TRP A 287 -18.16 32.71 -32.37
C TRP A 287 -16.91 31.86 -32.07
N ARG A 288 -16.57 31.71 -30.79
CA ARG A 288 -15.42 30.89 -30.34
C ARG A 288 -15.53 29.44 -30.80
N ASN A 289 -16.73 28.88 -30.77
CA ASN A 289 -16.98 27.48 -31.11
C ASN A 289 -17.21 27.27 -32.61
N GLY A 290 -17.87 28.21 -33.29
CA GLY A 290 -18.21 28.13 -34.71
C GLY A 290 -17.07 28.53 -35.65
N SER A 291 -16.24 29.50 -35.26
CA SER A 291 -15.11 29.99 -36.07
C SER A 291 -13.83 30.06 -35.22
N ARG A 292 -13.40 28.90 -34.74
CA ARG A 292 -12.24 28.77 -33.82
C ARG A 292 -10.96 29.39 -34.39
N SER A 293 -10.75 29.30 -35.70
CA SER A 293 -9.57 29.83 -36.39
C SER A 293 -9.52 31.36 -36.34
N SER A 294 -10.65 32.04 -36.58
CA SER A 294 -10.73 33.51 -36.53
C SER A 294 -10.63 34.02 -35.08
N TYR A 295 -11.31 33.36 -34.12
CA TYR A 295 -11.21 33.67 -32.70
C TYR A 295 -9.77 33.55 -32.18
N SER A 296 -9.09 32.46 -32.54
CA SER A 296 -7.70 32.22 -32.12
C SER A 296 -6.70 33.14 -32.82
N ALA A 297 -7.02 33.66 -34.01
CA ALA A 297 -6.22 34.68 -34.67
C ALA A 297 -6.37 36.04 -33.98
N ALA A 298 -7.61 36.45 -33.69
CA ALA A 298 -7.90 37.67 -32.93
C ALA A 298 -7.20 37.67 -31.56
N ALA A 299 -7.25 36.55 -30.83
CA ALA A 299 -6.57 36.41 -29.54
C ALA A 299 -5.04 36.51 -29.64
N ARG A 300 -4.43 35.93 -30.68
CA ARG A 300 -2.96 35.95 -30.84
C ARG A 300 -2.44 37.31 -31.30
N ASN A 301 -3.24 38.05 -32.05
CA ASN A 301 -2.89 39.37 -32.58
C ASN A 301 -3.36 40.54 -31.69
N GLY A 302 -3.97 40.25 -30.53
CA GLY A 302 -4.45 41.27 -29.59
C GLY A 302 -5.79 41.93 -29.96
N TRP A 303 -6.41 41.54 -31.07
CA TRP A 303 -7.67 42.10 -31.58
C TRP A 303 -8.93 41.61 -30.85
N LEU A 304 -8.77 40.75 -29.85
CA LEU A 304 -9.90 40.07 -29.24
C LEU A 304 -10.83 41.06 -28.51
N GLU A 305 -10.29 41.93 -27.67
CA GLU A 305 -11.09 42.90 -26.88
C GLU A 305 -11.94 43.80 -27.80
N GLU A 306 -11.33 44.35 -28.85
CA GLU A 306 -12.01 45.21 -29.83
C GLU A 306 -13.16 44.49 -30.56
N ILE A 307 -12.99 43.19 -30.87
CA ILE A 307 -14.04 42.39 -31.51
C ILE A 307 -15.11 41.98 -30.50
N LEU A 308 -14.74 41.79 -29.23
CA LEU A 308 -15.68 41.42 -28.16
C LEU A 308 -16.62 42.55 -27.79
N ASP A 309 -16.19 43.81 -27.89
CA ASP A 309 -17.03 44.99 -27.67
C ASP A 309 -18.23 45.07 -28.63
N MET A 310 -18.14 44.42 -29.80
CA MET A 310 -19.26 44.36 -30.76
C MET A 310 -20.41 43.43 -30.32
N PHE A 311 -20.15 42.49 -29.40
CA PHE A 311 -21.19 41.58 -28.94
C PHE A 311 -22.04 42.24 -27.85
N PRO A 312 -23.39 42.07 -27.88
CA PRO A 312 -24.26 42.57 -26.82
C PRO A 312 -23.75 42.07 -25.47
N CYS A 313 -23.42 43.02 -24.59
CA CYS A 313 -22.94 42.73 -23.26
C CYS A 313 -24.00 41.85 -22.57
N ARG A 314 -23.72 40.54 -22.39
CA ARG A 314 -24.55 39.71 -21.50
C ARG A 314 -24.54 40.44 -20.18
N ALA A 315 -25.69 40.95 -19.75
CA ALA A 315 -25.89 41.62 -18.47
C ALA A 315 -25.05 40.88 -17.41
N SER A 316 -23.85 41.40 -17.18
CA SER A 316 -22.92 40.76 -16.30
C SER A 316 -23.52 41.10 -14.95
N SER A 317 -24.07 40.10 -14.27
CA SER A 317 -24.83 40.38 -13.05
C SER A 317 -23.93 41.14 -12.09
N GLY A 318 -24.17 42.43 -11.92
CA GLY A 318 -23.23 43.36 -11.33
C GLY A 318 -23.13 43.15 -9.83
N TYR A 319 -22.31 43.97 -9.18
CA TYR A 319 -22.34 44.13 -7.72
C TYR A 319 -23.79 44.35 -7.21
N SER A 320 -24.57 45.15 -7.94
CA SER A 320 -25.99 45.42 -7.69
C SER A 320 -26.86 44.16 -7.66
N ASP A 321 -26.68 43.24 -8.60
CA ASP A 321 -27.46 42.00 -8.69
C ASP A 321 -27.12 41.03 -7.56
N CYS A 322 -25.85 40.96 -7.18
CA CYS A 322 -25.42 40.17 -6.03
C CYS A 322 -26.03 40.71 -4.72
N LEU A 323 -26.09 42.04 -4.56
CA LEU A 323 -26.68 42.70 -3.41
C LEU A 323 -28.20 42.50 -3.36
N TYR A 324 -28.90 42.69 -4.48
CA TYR A 324 -30.35 42.49 -4.58
C TYR A 324 -30.73 41.03 -4.31
N ASP A 325 -29.99 40.08 -4.87
CA ASP A 325 -30.26 38.67 -4.65
C ASP A 325 -29.97 38.23 -3.21
N ALA A 326 -28.88 38.72 -2.60
CA ALA A 326 -28.56 38.43 -1.21
C ALA A 326 -29.64 38.93 -0.24
N LYS A 327 -30.26 40.09 -0.51
CA LYS A 327 -31.37 40.65 0.31
C LYS A 327 -32.59 39.74 0.40
N LYS A 328 -32.81 38.84 -0.58
CA LYS A 328 -33.94 37.89 -0.57
C LYS A 328 -33.81 36.82 0.52
N TYR A 329 -32.60 36.58 1.02
CA TYR A 329 -32.31 35.49 1.94
C TYR A 329 -31.95 36.01 3.33
N LYS A 330 -32.44 35.32 4.35
CA LYS A 330 -32.18 35.67 5.76
C LYS A 330 -30.86 35.10 6.27
N THR A 331 -30.34 34.03 5.65
CA THR A 331 -29.12 33.37 6.10
C THR A 331 -28.15 33.08 4.97
N LYS A 332 -26.84 33.09 5.27
CA LYS A 332 -25.77 32.78 4.32
C LYS A 332 -25.90 31.38 3.72
N THR A 333 -26.33 30.42 4.53
CA THR A 333 -26.53 29.02 4.09
C THR A 333 -27.65 28.93 3.07
N GLU A 334 -28.75 29.64 3.30
CA GLU A 334 -29.88 29.68 2.37
C GLU A 334 -29.53 30.38 1.06
N TRP A 335 -28.78 31.48 1.12
CA TRP A 335 -28.29 32.14 -0.09
C TRP A 335 -27.36 31.24 -0.90
N ARG A 336 -26.46 30.51 -0.24
CA ARG A 336 -25.54 29.57 -0.88
C ARG A 336 -26.26 28.41 -1.58
N THR A 337 -27.34 27.89 -1.01
CA THR A 337 -28.06 26.74 -1.56
C THR A 337 -29.00 27.16 -2.69
N LYS A 338 -29.70 28.28 -2.54
CA LYS A 338 -30.71 28.74 -3.52
C LYS A 338 -30.10 29.54 -4.68
N SER A 339 -29.01 30.29 -4.45
CA SER A 339 -28.33 31.10 -5.47
C SER A 339 -26.80 30.89 -5.47
N PRO A 340 -26.32 29.67 -5.79
CA PRO A 340 -24.90 29.31 -5.69
C PRO A 340 -23.99 30.10 -6.65
N LYS A 341 -24.51 30.54 -7.80
CA LYS A 341 -23.74 31.26 -8.82
C LYS A 341 -23.40 32.69 -8.36
N LEU A 342 -24.40 33.44 -7.88
CA LEU A 342 -24.21 34.80 -7.37
C LEU A 342 -23.45 34.81 -6.04
N PHE A 343 -23.71 33.81 -5.18
CA PHE A 343 -22.95 33.61 -3.94
C PHE A 343 -21.44 33.44 -4.20
N ARG A 344 -21.06 32.60 -5.17
CA ARG A 344 -19.63 32.40 -5.55
C ARG A 344 -19.02 33.64 -6.18
N LYS A 345 -19.79 34.38 -6.97
CA LYS A 345 -19.32 35.63 -7.59
C LYS A 345 -19.05 36.69 -6.54
N ALA A 346 -19.97 36.91 -5.60
CA ALA A 346 -19.76 37.83 -4.48
C ALA A 346 -18.53 37.43 -3.64
N TRP A 347 -18.24 36.13 -3.52
CA TRP A 347 -17.03 35.63 -2.86
C TRP A 347 -15.75 35.90 -3.64
N SER A 348 -15.73 35.62 -4.95
CA SER A 348 -14.53 35.78 -5.78
C SER A 348 -14.11 37.23 -6.00
N TYR A 349 -15.08 38.15 -6.01
CA TYR A 349 -14.86 39.59 -6.20
C TYR A 349 -14.83 40.39 -4.89
N GLY A 350 -14.92 39.73 -3.72
CA GLY A 350 -14.81 40.38 -2.41
C GLY A 350 -16.08 41.11 -1.91
N TRP A 351 -17.18 41.11 -2.68
CA TRP A 351 -18.46 41.75 -2.31
C TRP A 351 -19.25 41.02 -1.23
N PHE A 352 -18.78 39.85 -0.81
CA PHE A 352 -19.47 38.96 0.12
C PHE A 352 -19.83 39.62 1.45
N THR A 353 -18.95 40.45 2.00
CA THR A 353 -19.14 41.11 3.29
C THR A 353 -20.31 42.08 3.25
N GLU A 354 -20.39 42.89 2.19
CA GLU A 354 -21.43 43.89 1.99
C GLU A 354 -22.77 43.23 1.64
N CYS A 355 -22.76 42.23 0.75
CA CYS A 355 -23.94 41.44 0.40
C CYS A 355 -24.54 40.69 1.60
N CYS A 356 -23.73 40.34 2.59
CA CYS A 356 -24.17 39.60 3.77
C CYS A 356 -24.35 40.48 5.03
N SER A 357 -24.27 41.80 4.92
CA SER A 357 -24.33 42.71 6.07
C SER A 357 -25.65 42.60 6.85
N HIS A 358 -26.77 42.39 6.15
CA HIS A 358 -28.11 42.23 6.74
C HIS A 358 -28.37 40.82 7.32
N MET A 359 -27.50 39.84 7.03
CA MET A 359 -27.71 38.47 7.47
C MET A 359 -27.14 38.27 8.88
N PRO A 360 -27.98 37.93 9.88
CA PRO A 360 -27.52 37.76 11.25
C PRO A 360 -26.41 36.72 11.33
N ARG A 361 -25.29 37.09 11.97
CA ARG A 361 -24.28 36.11 12.36
C ARG A 361 -24.94 35.16 13.35
N ARG A 362 -24.88 33.85 13.10
CA ARG A 362 -25.19 32.84 14.12
C ARG A 362 -24.08 32.85 15.18
N SER A 363 -24.10 33.90 16.00
CA SER A 363 -23.30 34.08 17.19
C SER A 363 -24.25 34.56 18.28
N GLY A 364 -25.21 33.71 18.64
CA GLY A 364 -25.71 33.76 20.01
C GLY A 364 -24.52 33.34 20.87
N GLU A 365 -24.04 34.24 21.73
CA GLU A 365 -23.06 33.87 22.74
C GLU A 365 -23.75 32.90 23.70
N ILE A 366 -23.59 31.60 23.43
CA ILE A 366 -24.03 30.57 24.38
C ILE A 366 -23.29 30.84 25.68
N SER A 367 -24.06 31.17 26.72
CA SER A 367 -23.55 31.48 28.05
C SER A 367 -23.18 30.19 28.79
N LEU A 368 -22.40 30.30 29.87
CA LEU A 368 -22.08 29.16 30.72
C LEU A 368 -23.34 28.54 31.33
N ASP A 369 -24.32 29.36 31.70
CA ASP A 369 -25.57 28.90 32.31
C ASP A 369 -26.44 28.13 31.32
N GLU A 370 -26.45 28.55 30.05
CA GLU A 370 -27.12 27.84 28.97
C GLU A 370 -26.47 26.46 28.71
N CYS A 371 -25.13 26.40 28.73
CA CYS A 371 -24.42 25.12 28.67
C CYS A 371 -24.72 24.21 29.88
N LYS A 372 -24.82 24.76 31.10
CA LYS A 372 -25.17 24.02 32.32
C LYS A 372 -26.60 23.49 32.26
N ALA A 373 -27.55 24.30 31.80
CA ALA A 373 -28.94 23.90 31.63
C ALA A 373 -29.09 22.76 30.61
N SER A 374 -28.42 22.88 29.45
CA SER A 374 -28.36 21.82 28.44
C SER A 374 -27.73 20.54 29.00
N ALA A 375 -26.60 20.65 29.68
CA ALA A 375 -25.90 19.51 30.27
C ALA A 375 -26.73 18.78 31.35
N LYS A 376 -27.56 19.50 32.12
CA LYS A 376 -28.40 18.92 33.19
C LYS A 376 -29.40 17.88 32.68
N VAL A 377 -29.84 18.00 31.43
CA VAL A 377 -30.80 17.07 30.81
C VAL A 377 -30.18 15.67 30.58
N TYR A 378 -28.86 15.60 30.42
CA TYR A 378 -28.19 14.36 30.04
C TYR A 378 -27.47 13.72 31.23
N LEU A 379 -27.66 12.41 31.40
CA LEU A 379 -27.01 11.64 32.48
C LEU A 379 -25.52 11.35 32.22
N HIS A 380 -25.13 11.27 30.95
CA HIS A 380 -23.78 10.91 30.52
C HIS A 380 -23.23 11.91 29.50
N LYS A 381 -21.92 12.21 29.59
CA LYS A 381 -21.21 13.16 28.71
C LYS A 381 -21.32 12.83 27.21
N VAL A 382 -21.31 11.54 26.86
CA VAL A 382 -21.43 11.09 25.45
C VAL A 382 -22.83 11.37 24.91
N ASP A 383 -23.85 11.18 25.75
CA ASP A 383 -25.23 11.41 25.38
C ASP A 383 -25.49 12.93 25.22
N TRP A 384 -24.84 13.78 26.03
CA TRP A 384 -24.85 15.24 25.86
C TRP A 384 -24.18 15.70 24.57
N MET A 385 -23.02 15.13 24.22
CA MET A 385 -22.31 15.45 22.97
C MET A 385 -23.14 15.14 21.73
N GLN A 386 -23.90 14.05 21.75
CA GLN A 386 -24.73 13.61 20.62
C GLN A 386 -26.06 14.37 20.56
N GLY A 387 -26.65 14.71 21.72
CA GLY A 387 -27.92 15.43 21.81
C GLY A 387 -27.80 16.93 21.53
N ASP A 388 -26.86 17.61 22.19
CA ASP A 388 -26.62 19.05 22.03
C ASP A 388 -25.13 19.34 21.77
N GLY A 389 -24.70 18.99 20.57
CA GLY A 389 -23.33 19.20 20.11
C GLY A 389 -22.92 20.68 20.06
N ARG A 390 -23.86 21.63 20.03
CA ARG A 390 -23.56 23.07 20.03
C ARG A 390 -23.08 23.53 21.40
N CYS A 391 -23.85 23.25 22.46
CA CYS A 391 -23.47 23.57 23.84
C CYS A 391 -22.22 22.79 24.26
N TYR A 392 -22.13 21.50 23.91
CA TYR A 392 -20.95 20.69 24.20
C TYR A 392 -19.67 21.26 23.54
N SER A 393 -19.71 21.60 22.25
CA SER A 393 -18.54 22.13 21.55
C SER A 393 -18.12 23.51 22.06
N LYS A 394 -19.08 24.36 22.46
CA LYS A 394 -18.79 25.66 23.09
C LYS A 394 -18.13 25.48 24.45
N ALA A 395 -18.71 24.63 25.30
CA ALA A 395 -18.15 24.31 26.61
C ALA A 395 -16.73 23.73 26.47
N MET A 396 -16.48 22.90 25.45
CA MET A 396 -15.15 22.36 25.17
C MET A 396 -14.14 23.45 24.77
N ARG A 397 -14.52 24.37 23.89
CA ARG A 397 -13.64 25.48 23.44
C ARG A 397 -13.35 26.50 24.54
N LYS A 398 -14.26 26.68 25.49
CA LYS A 398 -14.13 27.64 26.60
C LYS A 398 -13.66 27.01 27.91
N GLY A 399 -13.43 25.69 27.95
CA GLY A 399 -12.99 24.97 29.15
C GLY A 399 -14.09 24.72 30.19
N TRP A 400 -15.36 24.92 29.86
CA TRP A 400 -16.51 24.77 30.76
C TRP A 400 -17.00 23.33 30.94
N ILE A 401 -16.37 22.37 30.27
CA ILE A 401 -16.79 20.97 30.26
C ILE A 401 -16.84 20.38 31.66
N ASP A 402 -15.84 20.66 32.51
CA ASP A 402 -15.79 20.06 33.84
C ASP A 402 -16.90 20.61 34.73
N GLU A 403 -17.24 21.90 34.62
CA GLU A 403 -18.37 22.51 35.30
C GLU A 403 -19.72 21.97 34.82
N CYS A 404 -19.89 21.81 33.51
CA CYS A 404 -21.13 21.29 32.92
C CYS A 404 -21.31 19.79 33.18
N CYS A 405 -20.22 19.04 33.40
CA CYS A 405 -20.26 17.58 33.60
C CYS A 405 -20.14 17.15 35.07
N LYS A 406 -20.14 18.06 36.06
CA LYS A 406 -20.01 17.70 37.49
C LYS A 406 -21.05 16.67 37.96
N HIS A 407 -22.28 16.75 37.45
CA HIS A 407 -23.38 15.84 37.82
C HIS A 407 -23.44 14.56 36.97
N MET A 408 -22.63 14.44 35.91
CA MET A 408 -22.76 13.34 34.96
C MET A 408 -22.02 12.09 35.43
N LYS A 409 -22.71 10.95 35.41
CA LYS A 409 -22.09 9.66 35.72
C LYS A 409 -21.21 9.21 34.55
N LYS A 410 -20.01 8.69 34.83
CA LYS A 410 -19.16 8.09 33.80
C LYS A 410 -19.80 6.79 33.32
N LYS A 411 -20.11 6.68 32.02
CA LYS A 411 -20.57 5.43 31.40
C LYS A 411 -19.37 4.49 31.30
N THR A 412 -19.22 3.57 32.26
CA THR A 412 -18.19 2.52 32.18
C THR A 412 -18.62 1.52 31.12
N LYS A 413 -17.84 1.39 30.04
CA LYS A 413 -18.22 0.54 28.89
C LYS A 413 -18.33 -0.96 29.20
N TYR A 414 -17.99 -1.41 30.41
CA TYR A 414 -18.12 -2.80 30.85
C TYR A 414 -18.38 -2.88 32.35
N ALA A 415 -19.65 -3.02 32.74
CA ALA A 415 -20.01 -3.51 34.07
C ALA A 415 -20.02 -5.06 34.03
N THR A 416 -18.85 -5.68 33.81
CA THR A 416 -18.68 -7.06 34.26
C THR A 416 -18.48 -6.99 35.76
N LYS A 417 -19.35 -7.67 36.51
CA LYS A 417 -19.20 -7.96 37.94
C LYS A 417 -17.85 -8.69 38.12
N ARG A 418 -16.75 -7.96 38.27
CA ARG A 418 -15.44 -8.53 38.58
C ARG A 418 -15.58 -9.14 39.98
N LYS A 419 -15.54 -10.46 40.09
CA LYS A 419 -15.23 -11.11 41.37
C LYS A 419 -13.91 -10.48 41.85
N GLU A 420 -13.96 -9.74 42.95
CA GLU A 420 -12.75 -9.24 43.60
C GLU A 420 -11.90 -10.45 43.96
N ILE A 421 -10.67 -10.46 43.44
CA ILE A 421 -9.70 -11.50 43.77
C ILE A 421 -9.12 -11.10 45.12
N THR A 422 -9.64 -11.72 46.18
CA THR A 422 -9.15 -11.52 47.55
C THR A 422 -7.87 -12.33 47.78
N LYS A 423 -7.15 -11.99 48.86
CA LYS A 423 -5.91 -12.66 49.26
C LYS A 423 -6.11 -14.17 49.45
N ASP A 424 -7.22 -14.58 50.05
CA ASP A 424 -7.54 -16.00 50.30
C ASP A 424 -7.73 -16.79 49.00
N ILE A 425 -8.34 -16.19 47.97
CA ILE A 425 -8.50 -16.81 46.66
C ILE A 425 -7.15 -17.02 45.97
N CYS A 426 -6.21 -16.08 46.16
CA CYS A 426 -4.85 -16.23 45.66
C CYS A 426 -4.09 -17.33 46.44
N LEU A 427 -4.26 -17.39 47.75
CA LEU A 427 -3.63 -18.42 48.61
C LEU A 427 -4.14 -19.83 48.28
N GLU A 428 -5.45 -20.01 48.12
CA GLU A 428 -6.07 -21.29 47.74
C GLU A 428 -5.72 -21.70 46.30
N SER A 429 -5.57 -20.73 45.40
CA SER A 429 -5.10 -21.00 44.04
C SER A 429 -3.63 -21.39 44.03
N ALA A 430 -2.78 -20.68 44.78
CA ALA A 430 -1.35 -20.98 44.86
C ALA A 430 -1.07 -22.35 45.48
N SER A 431 -1.85 -22.78 46.47
CA SER A 431 -1.68 -24.11 47.11
C SER A 431 -1.96 -25.29 46.18
N LYS A 432 -2.63 -25.06 45.04
CA LYS A 432 -2.90 -26.11 44.03
C LYS A 432 -1.71 -26.38 43.11
N PHE A 433 -0.62 -25.62 43.23
CA PHE A 433 0.56 -25.73 42.38
C PHE A 433 1.81 -25.92 43.23
N GLU A 434 2.66 -26.86 42.83
CA GLU A 434 3.93 -27.17 43.51
C GLU A 434 4.96 -26.04 43.39
N SER A 435 4.84 -25.20 42.36
CA SER A 435 5.75 -24.08 42.10
C SER A 435 4.99 -22.82 41.72
N ILE A 436 5.45 -21.69 42.26
CA ILE A 436 4.96 -20.35 41.90
C ILE A 436 5.15 -20.06 40.41
N LYS A 437 6.20 -20.64 39.78
CA LYS A 437 6.44 -20.46 38.35
C LYS A 437 5.29 -21.09 37.54
N ASP A 438 4.85 -22.28 37.93
CA ASP A 438 3.71 -22.95 37.32
C ASP A 438 2.39 -22.23 37.59
N TRP A 439 2.21 -21.72 38.82
CA TRP A 439 1.06 -20.89 39.17
C TRP A 439 1.00 -19.60 38.32
N SER A 440 2.13 -18.96 38.06
CA SER A 440 2.20 -17.72 37.26
C SER A 440 1.80 -17.93 35.79
N VAL A 441 2.10 -19.11 35.25
CA VAL A 441 1.79 -19.47 33.86
C VAL A 441 0.34 -19.90 33.71
N ARG A 442 -0.18 -20.69 34.65
CA ARG A 442 -1.54 -21.25 34.56
C ARG A 442 -2.63 -20.33 35.09
N GLU A 443 -2.35 -19.59 36.17
CA GLU A 443 -3.30 -18.70 36.85
C GLU A 443 -2.77 -17.26 36.92
N THR A 444 -2.31 -16.76 35.77
CA THR A 444 -1.59 -15.47 35.61
C THR A 444 -2.34 -14.29 36.22
N LYS A 445 -3.67 -14.25 36.13
CA LYS A 445 -4.47 -13.14 36.67
C LYS A 445 -4.41 -13.08 38.20
N LYS A 446 -4.49 -14.21 38.90
CA LYS A 446 -4.40 -14.27 40.37
C LYS A 446 -2.97 -14.04 40.84
N TYR A 447 -1.99 -14.60 40.11
CA TYR A 447 -0.57 -14.35 40.36
C TYR A 447 -0.22 -12.85 40.25
N LEU A 448 -0.68 -12.15 39.21
CA LEU A 448 -0.41 -10.73 39.03
C LEU A 448 -1.06 -9.85 40.11
N VAL A 449 -2.26 -10.21 40.57
CA VAL A 449 -2.93 -9.51 41.70
C VAL A 449 -2.15 -9.75 42.99
N ALA A 450 -1.75 -10.98 43.28
CA ALA A 450 -0.92 -11.30 44.44
C ALA A 450 0.43 -10.57 44.39
N ARG A 451 1.07 -10.48 43.21
CA ARG A 451 2.30 -9.70 43.01
C ARG A 451 2.10 -8.22 43.28
N LYS A 452 1.01 -7.65 42.74
CA LYS A 452 0.71 -6.22 42.87
C LYS A 452 0.41 -5.82 44.32
N ASN A 453 -0.20 -6.71 45.10
CA ASN A 453 -0.58 -6.47 46.49
C ASN A 453 0.44 -7.03 47.51
N GLY A 454 1.58 -7.57 47.06
CA GLY A 454 2.64 -8.07 47.95
C GLY A 454 2.38 -9.43 48.61
N TRP A 455 1.37 -10.20 48.18
CA TRP A 455 0.98 -11.48 48.79
C TRP A 455 1.81 -12.70 48.34
N LEU A 456 2.88 -12.49 47.57
CA LEU A 456 3.64 -13.59 46.97
C LEU A 456 4.44 -14.42 47.97
N SER A 457 4.93 -13.83 49.06
CA SER A 457 5.64 -14.54 50.13
C SER A 457 4.71 -15.56 50.81
N GLU A 458 3.48 -15.16 51.13
CA GLU A 458 2.50 -16.02 51.78
C GLU A 458 1.94 -17.09 50.82
N CYS A 459 1.76 -16.73 49.54
CA CYS A 459 1.42 -17.72 48.51
C CYS A 459 2.55 -18.74 48.29
N ARG A 460 3.82 -18.34 48.47
CA ARG A 460 4.99 -19.21 48.38
C ARG A 460 5.04 -20.21 49.53
N GLU A 461 4.84 -19.75 50.76
CA GLU A 461 4.84 -20.61 51.95
C GLU A 461 3.73 -21.64 51.90
N ARG A 462 2.53 -21.26 51.44
CA ARG A 462 1.38 -22.16 51.35
C ARG A 462 1.46 -23.17 50.19
N ALA A 463 2.08 -22.79 49.07
CA ALA A 463 2.43 -23.73 48.00
C ALA A 463 3.52 -24.72 48.44
N GLY A 464 4.46 -24.28 49.28
CA GLY A 464 5.51 -25.13 49.87
C GLY A 464 5.02 -26.05 50.99
N ALA A 465 3.99 -25.67 51.75
CA ALA A 465 3.46 -26.48 52.87
C ALA A 465 2.89 -27.83 52.42
N HIS A 466 2.31 -27.92 51.21
CA HIS A 466 1.82 -29.19 50.64
C HIS A 466 2.94 -30.20 50.36
N SER A 467 4.19 -29.73 50.14
CA SER A 467 5.36 -30.60 50.00
C SER A 467 5.81 -31.23 51.32
N ARG A 468 5.51 -30.61 52.47
CA ARG A 468 5.82 -31.17 53.79
C ARG A 468 4.77 -32.18 54.24
N THR A 469 3.49 -31.91 54.01
CA THR A 469 2.40 -32.82 54.40
C THR A 469 2.31 -34.08 53.54
N ALA A 470 2.77 -34.04 52.28
CA ALA A 470 2.80 -35.22 51.41
C ALA A 470 3.94 -36.21 51.73
N PHE A 471 4.92 -35.81 52.56
CA PHE A 471 6.04 -36.65 52.97
C PHE A 471 5.79 -37.39 54.29
N GLU A 472 4.80 -36.97 55.09
CA GLU A 472 4.44 -37.61 56.37
C GLU A 472 3.25 -38.58 56.27
N SER A 473 2.72 -38.83 55.06
CA SER A 473 1.63 -39.79 54.83
C SER A 473 2.01 -40.92 53.85
N ARG A 474 3.29 -41.33 53.84
CA ARG A 474 3.75 -42.53 53.12
C ARG A 474 4.45 -43.50 54.04
#